data_AF-H0EYT2-F1
#
_entry.id   AF-H0EYT2-F1
#
_cell.length_a   1.000
_cell.length_b   1.000
_cell.length_c   1.000
_cell.angle_alpha   90.00
_cell.angle_beta   90.00
_cell.angle_gamma   90.00
#
_symmetry.space_group_name_H-M   'P 1'
#
loop_
_entity.id
_entity.type
_entity.pdbx_description
1 polymer ?
#
loop_
_entity_poly.entity_id
_entity_poly.type
_entity_poly.pdbx_seq_one_letter_code
_entity_poly.pdbx_strand_id
1 'polypeptide(L)'
;MTTPKETPSKITALMKSNLLSVFNERDPLARRAAIEATYTTGLTFHDPDATTYGHDAVDKLSGGLLDKNPGWVFKPDGPVFLLDEIFVLQSN
;
A
#
# COMPACT_ATOMS: atom_id res chain seq x y z
N MET A 1 27.25 -11.09 -1.26
CA MET A 1 26.39 -11.03 -0.06
C MET A 1 24.96 -11.10 -0.56
N THR A 2 24.23 -12.17 -0.25
CA THR A 2 22.82 -12.30 -0.63
C THR A 2 22.00 -11.38 0.26
N THR A 3 21.16 -10.52 -0.32
CA THR A 3 20.16 -9.74 0.40
C THR A 3 19.36 -10.68 1.30
N PRO A 4 19.20 -10.41 2.61
CA PRO A 4 18.33 -11.22 3.45
C PRO A 4 16.92 -11.21 2.84
N LYS A 5 16.40 -12.39 2.48
CA LYS A 5 15.01 -12.52 2.02
C LYS A 5 14.11 -12.13 3.19
N GLU A 6 13.26 -11.12 2.99
CA GLU A 6 12.37 -10.61 4.04
C GLU A 6 11.47 -11.73 4.58
N THR A 7 11.16 -11.68 5.88
CA THR A 7 10.34 -12.74 6.49
C THR A 7 8.89 -12.64 6.02
N PRO A 8 8.16 -13.76 5.86
CA PRO A 8 6.75 -13.74 5.49
C PRO A 8 5.87 -12.89 6.43
N SER A 9 6.23 -12.80 7.71
CA SER A 9 5.54 -11.95 8.69
C SER A 9 5.74 -10.46 8.43
N LYS A 10 6.98 -10.03 8.11
CA LYS A 10 7.26 -8.63 7.78
C LYS A 10 6.59 -8.22 6.47
N ILE A 11 6.61 -9.09 5.48
CA ILE A 11 5.88 -8.92 4.23
C ILE A 11 4.38 -8.73 4.48
N THR A 12 3.79 -9.61 5.27
CA THR A 12 2.36 -9.53 5.62
C THR A 12 2.04 -8.23 6.34
N ALA A 13 2.94 -7.76 7.21
CA ALA A 13 2.79 -6.48 7.89
C ALA A 13 2.82 -5.30 6.89
N LEU A 14 3.75 -5.31 5.93
CA LEU A 14 3.82 -4.27 4.88
C LEU A 14 2.57 -4.26 4.00
N MET A 15 2.07 -5.43 3.58
CA MET A 15 0.84 -5.52 2.78
C MET A 15 -0.39 -5.03 3.55
N LYS A 16 -0.47 -5.31 4.85
CA LYS A 16 -1.51 -4.76 5.72
C LYS A 16 -1.37 -3.25 5.90
N SER A 17 -0.15 -2.74 6.09
CA SER A 17 0.12 -1.30 6.21
C SER A 17 -0.29 -0.55 4.95
N ASN A 18 0.08 -1.07 3.77
CA ASN A 18 -0.37 -0.58 2.48
C ASN A 18 -1.91 -0.46 2.45
N LEU A 19 -2.63 -1.54 2.72
CA LEU A 19 -4.08 -1.54 2.57
C LEU A 19 -4.81 -0.71 3.63
N LEU A 20 -4.42 -0.87 4.90
CA LEU A 20 -5.18 -0.36 6.05
C LEU A 20 -4.67 0.99 6.56
N SER A 21 -3.38 1.25 6.47
CA SER A 21 -2.77 2.48 6.99
C SER A 21 -2.52 3.52 5.91
N VAL A 22 -2.41 3.13 4.64
CA VAL A 22 -2.30 4.08 3.51
C VAL A 22 -3.65 4.26 2.83
N PHE A 23 -4.20 3.19 2.23
CA PHE A 23 -5.41 3.31 1.38
C PHE A 23 -6.73 3.46 2.14
N ASN A 24 -6.76 3.21 3.45
CA ASN A 24 -7.94 3.38 4.31
C ASN A 24 -7.88 4.60 5.24
N GLU A 25 -6.73 5.26 5.37
CA GLU A 25 -6.56 6.38 6.29
C GLU A 25 -7.14 7.67 5.70
N ARG A 26 -8.08 8.30 6.40
CA ARG A 26 -8.74 9.53 5.94
C ARG A 26 -8.01 10.78 6.41
N ASP A 27 -7.35 10.72 7.56
CA ASP A 27 -6.53 11.82 8.07
C ASP A 27 -5.27 11.98 7.18
N PRO A 28 -5.11 13.12 6.47
CA PRO A 28 -3.96 13.32 5.60
C PRO A 28 -2.60 13.24 6.31
N LEU A 29 -2.51 13.70 7.56
CA LEU A 29 -1.25 13.68 8.30
C LEU A 29 -0.88 12.26 8.72
N ALA A 30 -1.86 11.50 9.22
CA ALA A 30 -1.65 10.10 9.58
C ALA A 30 -1.30 9.27 8.33
N ARG A 31 -1.98 9.52 7.21
CA ARG A 31 -1.71 8.84 5.95
C ARG A 31 -0.31 9.13 5.41
N ARG A 32 0.15 10.39 5.47
CA ARG A 32 1.52 10.74 5.06
C ARG A 32 2.57 9.98 5.87
N ALA A 33 2.40 9.91 7.19
CA ALA A 33 3.29 9.15 8.06
C ALA A 33 3.29 7.65 7.74
N ALA A 34 2.12 7.07 7.45
CA ALA A 34 2.00 5.68 7.04
C ALA A 34 2.69 5.39 5.70
N ILE A 35 2.60 6.31 4.74
CA ILE A 35 3.28 6.23 3.43
C ILE A 35 4.79 6.19 3.62
N GLU A 36 5.35 7.09 4.43
CA GLU A 36 6.79 7.16 4.71
C GLU A 36 7.31 5.91 5.43
N ALA A 37 6.51 5.35 6.34
CA ALA A 37 6.87 4.13 7.05
C ALA A 37 6.76 2.87 6.18
N THR A 38 5.89 2.88 5.17
CA THR A 38 5.58 1.68 4.34
C THR A 38 6.46 1.61 3.10
N TYR A 39 6.73 2.74 2.44
CA TYR A 39 7.39 2.75 1.13
C TYR A 39 8.71 3.51 1.13
N THR A 40 9.63 3.06 0.28
CA THR A 40 10.85 3.80 -0.04
C THR A 40 10.52 5.10 -0.78
N THR A 41 11.44 6.06 -0.76
CA THR A 41 11.27 7.35 -1.45
C THR A 41 11.17 7.22 -2.97
N GLY A 42 11.76 6.17 -3.55
CA GLY A 42 11.70 5.84 -4.98
C GLY A 42 10.47 5.02 -5.41
N LEU A 43 9.41 5.01 -4.60
CA LEU A 43 8.17 4.28 -4.87
C LEU A 43 7.62 4.61 -6.27
N THR A 44 7.28 3.55 -7.00
CA THR A 44 6.41 3.59 -8.16
C THR A 44 5.20 2.70 -7.88
N PHE A 45 4.01 3.28 -7.94
CA PHE A 45 2.75 2.57 -7.77
C PHE A 45 2.07 2.45 -9.14
N HIS A 46 1.73 1.22 -9.53
CA HIS A 46 1.02 0.94 -10.77
C HIS A 46 -0.39 0.47 -10.46
N ASP A 47 -1.38 1.10 -11.07
CA ASP A 47 -2.75 0.62 -11.14
C ASP A 47 -3.19 0.50 -12.63
N PRO A 48 -4.40 -0.01 -12.92
CA PRO A 48 -4.87 -0.16 -14.30
C PRO A 48 -4.99 1.15 -15.08
N ASP A 49 -5.19 2.28 -14.41
CA ASP A 49 -5.47 3.57 -15.02
C ASP A 49 -4.20 4.41 -15.20
N ALA A 50 -3.23 4.29 -14.29
CA ALA A 50 -2.05 5.13 -14.25
C ALA A 50 -0.85 4.53 -13.49
N THR A 51 0.29 5.20 -13.65
CA THR A 51 1.46 5.02 -12.78
C THR A 51 1.67 6.28 -11.94
N THR A 52 1.83 6.11 -10.64
CA THR A 52 1.97 7.15 -9.62
C THR A 52 3.36 7.07 -9.00
N TYR A 53 4.06 8.22 -8.91
CA TYR A 53 5.46 8.27 -8.51
C TYR A 53 5.66 9.06 -7.21
N GLY A 54 6.39 8.46 -6.27
CA GLY A 54 6.75 9.10 -5.02
C GLY A 54 5.58 9.25 -4.05
N HIS A 55 5.94 9.62 -2.82
CA HIS A 55 5.00 9.64 -1.70
C HIS A 55 3.86 10.66 -1.86
N ASP A 56 4.15 11.88 -2.31
CA ASP A 56 3.14 12.95 -2.40
C ASP A 56 2.05 12.59 -3.42
N ALA A 57 2.42 11.93 -4.51
CA ALA A 57 1.46 11.50 -5.52
C ALA A 57 0.59 10.35 -5.01
N VAL A 58 1.17 9.42 -4.22
CA VAL A 58 0.41 8.34 -3.58
C VAL A 58 -0.52 8.86 -2.48
N ASP A 59 -0.11 9.86 -1.70
CA ASP A 59 -1.00 10.51 -0.72
C ASP A 59 -2.21 11.15 -1.41
N LYS A 60 -1.97 11.88 -2.50
CA LYS A 60 -3.04 12.47 -3.31
C LYS A 60 -3.97 11.42 -3.91
N LEU A 61 -3.41 10.32 -4.42
CA LEU A 61 -4.19 9.20 -4.98
C LEU A 61 -5.08 8.55 -3.91
N SER A 62 -4.49 8.16 -2.80
CA SER A 62 -5.16 7.45 -1.70
C SER A 62 -6.25 8.30 -1.03
N GLY A 63 -5.95 9.57 -0.70
CA GLY A 63 -6.94 10.51 -0.18
C GLY A 63 -8.06 10.77 -1.18
N GLY A 64 -7.72 11.04 -2.45
CA GLY A 64 -8.71 11.30 -3.49
C GLY A 64 -9.64 10.11 -3.76
N LEU A 65 -9.16 8.87 -3.56
CA LEU A 65 -9.99 7.67 -3.68
C LEU A 65 -11.06 7.59 -2.58
N LEU A 66 -10.69 7.92 -1.35
CA LEU A 66 -11.60 7.93 -0.20
C LEU A 66 -12.57 9.11 -0.21
N ASP A 67 -12.16 10.26 -0.74
CA ASP A 67 -13.00 11.45 -0.90
C ASP A 67 -14.11 11.22 -1.94
N LYS A 68 -13.76 10.56 -3.05
CA LYS A 68 -14.74 10.18 -4.10
C LYS A 68 -15.74 9.12 -3.62
N ASN A 69 -15.39 8.35 -2.59
CA ASN A 69 -16.19 7.23 -2.10
C ASN A 69 -16.40 7.30 -0.57
N PRO A 70 -17.32 8.16 -0.09
CA PRO A 70 -17.65 8.26 1.32
C PRO A 70 -18.13 6.91 1.88
N GLY A 71 -17.58 6.51 3.02
CA GLY A 71 -17.93 5.25 3.70
C GLY A 71 -17.30 3.99 3.13
N TRP A 72 -16.58 4.06 2.01
CA TRP A 72 -15.80 2.92 1.50
C TRP A 72 -14.61 2.62 2.40
N VAL A 73 -14.32 1.33 2.48
CA VAL A 73 -13.13 0.76 3.13
C VAL A 73 -12.61 -0.40 2.30
N PHE A 74 -11.30 -0.51 2.19
CA PHE A 74 -10.60 -1.69 1.74
C PHE A 74 -10.59 -2.74 2.83
N LYS A 75 -10.81 -4.01 2.44
CA LYS A 75 -10.69 -5.16 3.32
C LYS A 75 -9.78 -6.19 2.65
N PRO A 76 -8.84 -6.80 3.38
CA PRO A 76 -8.11 -7.95 2.86
C PRO A 76 -9.12 -9.04 2.49
N ASP A 77 -8.98 -9.59 1.30
CA ASP A 77 -9.70 -10.78 0.87
C ASP A 77 -8.64 -11.77 0.38
N GLY A 78 -8.59 -12.95 1.00
CA GLY A 78 -7.55 -13.95 0.74
C GLY A 78 -6.20 -13.75 1.48
N PRO A 79 -5.30 -14.75 1.39
CA PRO A 79 -3.97 -14.69 1.99
C PRO A 79 -3.02 -13.82 1.17
N VAL A 80 -1.96 -13.33 1.81
CA VAL A 80 -0.85 -12.67 1.11
C VAL A 80 0.03 -13.74 0.47
N PHE A 81 0.20 -13.66 -0.85
CA PHE A 81 1.13 -14.52 -1.58
C PHE A 81 2.47 -13.80 -1.78
N LEU A 82 3.55 -14.51 -1.47
CA LEU A 82 4.92 -14.06 -1.71
C LEU A 82 5.45 -14.79 -2.95
N LEU A 83 5.73 -14.05 -4.02
CA LEU A 83 6.37 -14.54 -5.24
C LEU A 83 7.70 -13.83 -5.40
N ASP A 84 8.75 -14.41 -4.82
CA ASP A 84 10.12 -13.87 -4.78
C ASP A 84 10.26 -12.45 -4.21
N GLU A 85 10.11 -11.40 -5.01
CA GLU A 85 10.09 -9.98 -4.56
C GLU A 85 8.76 -9.28 -4.90
N ILE A 86 7.76 -10.03 -5.39
CA ILE A 86 6.45 -9.53 -5.80
C ILE A 86 5.39 -10.01 -4.82
N PHE A 87 4.49 -9.10 -4.45
CA PHE A 87 3.38 -9.37 -3.53
C PHE A 87 2.04 -9.09 -4.21
N VAL A 88 1.09 -10.01 -4.06
CA VAL A 88 -0.23 -9.91 -4.68
C VAL A 88 -1.32 -10.15 -3.63
N LEU A 89 -2.31 -9.27 -3.57
CA LEU A 89 -3.58 -9.46 -2.85
C LEU A 89 -4.64 -9.85 -3.89
N GLN A 90 -5.24 -11.02 -3.74
CA GLN A 90 -6.28 -11.55 -4.65
C GLN A 90 -7.58 -11.72 -3.87
N SER A 91 -8.61 -10.95 -4.23
CA SER A 91 -9.98 -11.25 -3.81
C SER A 91 -10.57 -12.38 -4.64
N ASN A 92 -11.45 -13.19 -4.03
CA ASN A 92 -12.05 -14.36 -4.67
C ASN A 92 -13.29 -14.01 -5.52
#